data_AF-A0A699RZR1-F1
#
_entry.id   AF-A0A699RZR1-F1
#
_cell.length_a   1.000
_cell.length_b   1.000
_cell.length_c   1.000
_cell.angle_alpha   90.00
_cell.angle_beta   90.00
_cell.angle_gamma   90.00
#
_symmetry.space_group_name_H-M   'P 1'
#
loop_
_entity.id
_entity.type
_entity.pdbx_description
1 polymer ?
#
loop_
_entity_poly.entity_id
_entity_poly.type
_entity_poly.pdbx_seq_one_letter_code
_entity_poly.pdbx_strand_id
1 'polypeptide(L)'
;MDWLIKYHGVIICNEKIVCVPFEREILIFQGNGDSQREGSRLNIISCTKAQKYLSKGCDVFLANVTTKEAKDKSEGKRLADVPIVRNFPEVFPEDLPGIPPARPVEFQINLNRYPLPRIDDLFDQLQGSSVYSKIDLRSGYHQLRVREEDIPKTAFRTHYGHYKFQ
;
A
#
# COMPACT_ATOMS: atom_id res chain seq x y z
N MET A 1 18.56 8.32 22.36
CA MET A 1 17.79 9.41 22.98
C MET A 1 16.38 9.26 22.51
N ASP A 2 15.55 8.80 23.43
CA ASP A 2 14.46 7.89 23.17
C ASP A 2 13.22 8.73 23.41
N TRP A 3 12.35 8.81 22.42
CA TRP A 3 11.12 9.60 22.46
C TRP A 3 10.36 9.41 23.78
N LEU A 4 10.39 8.20 24.33
CA LEU A 4 9.83 7.85 25.64
C LEU A 4 10.38 8.70 26.78
N ILE A 5 11.69 8.92 26.86
CA ILE A 5 12.29 9.76 27.91
C ILE A 5 11.85 11.21 27.77
N LYS A 6 11.80 11.73 26.53
CA LYS A 6 11.39 13.11 26.25
C LYS A 6 9.93 13.38 26.63
N TYR A 7 9.06 12.39 26.47
CA TYR A 7 7.63 12.51 26.71
C TYR A 7 7.16 11.75 27.95
N HIS A 8 8.08 11.32 28.84
CA HIS A 8 7.78 10.50 30.01
C HIS A 8 6.90 9.27 29.71
N GLY A 9 7.04 8.71 28.52
CA GLY A 9 6.32 7.53 28.08
C GLY A 9 6.86 6.27 28.76
N VAL A 10 5.95 5.42 29.24
CA VAL A 10 6.27 4.15 29.90
C VAL A 10 5.80 3.01 29.01
N ILE A 11 6.69 2.09 28.67
CA ILE A 11 6.34 0.84 27.97
C ILE A 11 6.35 -0.31 28.96
N ILE A 12 5.20 -0.96 29.12
CA ILE A 12 5.02 -2.17 29.92
C ILE A 12 5.01 -3.34 28.95
N CYS A 13 6.19 -3.88 28.65
CA CYS A 13 6.41 -4.85 27.57
C CYS A 13 5.64 -6.17 27.76
N ASN A 14 5.56 -6.68 28.99
CA ASN A 14 4.82 -7.90 29.33
C ASN A 14 3.31 -7.76 29.10
N GLU A 15 2.76 -6.56 29.33
CA GLU A 15 1.34 -6.26 29.12
C GLU A 15 1.07 -5.67 27.72
N LYS A 16 2.12 -5.44 26.92
CA LYS A 16 2.07 -4.80 25.60
C LYS A 16 1.40 -3.42 25.64
N ILE A 17 1.59 -2.68 26.73
CA ILE A 17 0.99 -1.35 26.94
C ILE A 17 2.03 -0.25 26.76
N VAL A 18 1.64 0.85 26.13
CA VAL A 18 2.38 2.10 26.10
C VAL A 18 1.53 3.18 26.77
N CYS A 19 2.04 3.75 27.86
CA CYS A 19 1.43 4.87 28.56
C CYS A 19 2.17 6.16 28.19
N VAL A 20 1.43 7.19 27.77
CA VAL A 20 1.99 8.49 27.39
C VAL A 20 1.23 9.59 28.15
N PRO A 21 1.89 10.35 29.03
CA PRO A 21 1.30 11.54 29.63
C PRO A 21 0.92 12.56 28.56
N PHE A 22 -0.33 13.02 28.56
CA PHE A 22 -0.82 14.04 27.66
C PHE A 22 -1.69 15.04 28.43
N GLU A 23 -1.25 16.31 28.45
CA GLU A 23 -1.85 17.37 29.26
C GLU A 23 -2.03 16.99 30.75
N ARG A 24 -3.25 16.63 31.16
CA ARG A 24 -3.61 16.18 32.52
C ARG A 24 -4.02 14.72 32.60
N GLU A 25 -3.98 14.01 31.47
CA GLU A 25 -4.43 12.63 31.34
C GLU A 25 -3.27 11.72 30.92
N ILE A 26 -3.47 10.41 31.03
CA ILE A 26 -2.51 9.41 30.56
C ILE A 26 -3.19 8.63 29.43
N LEU A 27 -2.64 8.74 28.23
CA LEU A 27 -3.07 7.94 27.09
C LEU A 27 -2.49 6.53 27.21
N ILE A 28 -3.36 5.52 27.20
CA ILE A 28 -2.99 4.11 27.30
C ILE A 28 -3.22 3.45 25.94
N PHE A 29 -2.15 3.00 25.31
CA PHE A 29 -2.19 2.25 24.06
C PHE A 29 -1.88 0.78 24.35
N GLN A 30 -2.88 -0.08 24.22
CA GLN A 30 -2.73 -1.53 24.41
C GLN A 30 -2.54 -2.23 23.07
N GLY A 31 -1.43 -2.95 22.92
CA GLY A 31 -1.15 -3.79 21.76
C GLY A 31 -2.01 -5.03 21.78
N ASN A 32 -2.77 -5.29 20.70
CA ASN A 32 -3.65 -6.45 20.65
C ASN A 32 -2.82 -7.73 20.51
N GLY A 33 -2.93 -8.62 21.48
CA GLY A 33 -1.99 -9.70 21.72
C GLY A 33 -2.55 -11.09 21.52
N ASP A 34 -3.61 -11.27 20.72
CA ASP A 34 -4.28 -12.56 20.62
C ASP A 34 -4.05 -13.24 19.26
N SER A 35 -3.49 -14.46 19.32
CA SER A 35 -3.31 -15.37 18.18
C SER A 35 -4.57 -16.17 17.85
N GLN A 36 -5.70 -15.85 18.48
CA GLN A 36 -7.01 -16.40 18.11
C GLN A 36 -7.96 -15.28 17.67
N ARG A 37 -8.70 -15.60 16.62
CA ARG A 37 -9.58 -14.70 15.86
C ARG A 37 -10.63 -14.04 16.76
N GLU A 38 -10.56 -12.72 16.88
CA GLU A 38 -11.70 -11.83 16.68
C GLU A 38 -11.13 -10.44 16.34
N GLY A 39 -11.48 -9.91 15.17
CA GLY A 39 -10.82 -8.73 14.63
C GLY A 39 -10.97 -7.51 15.54
N SER A 40 -9.90 -7.13 16.24
CA SER A 40 -9.68 -5.72 16.53
C SER A 40 -9.51 -5.03 15.18
N ARG A 41 -10.62 -4.61 14.61
CA ARG A 41 -10.65 -3.68 13.50
C ARG A 41 -9.82 -2.50 13.98
N LEU A 42 -8.56 -2.41 13.54
CA LEU A 42 -7.88 -1.13 13.49
C LEU A 42 -8.92 -0.21 12.85
N ASN A 43 -9.37 0.81 13.57
CA ASN A 43 -10.36 1.73 13.05
C ASN A 43 -9.65 2.58 11.99
N ILE A 44 -9.42 1.98 10.84
CA ILE A 44 -8.81 2.61 9.68
C ILE A 44 -9.82 3.64 9.21
N ILE A 45 -9.48 4.90 9.39
CA ILE A 45 -10.27 6.02 8.89
C ILE A 45 -9.68 6.45 7.54
N SER A 46 -10.55 6.91 6.64
CA SER A 46 -10.11 7.52 5.38
C SER A 46 -9.35 8.83 5.63
N CYS A 47 -8.51 9.24 4.68
CA CYS A 47 -7.79 10.52 4.73
C CYS A 47 -8.74 11.71 4.94
N THR A 48 -9.90 11.71 4.28
CA THR A 48 -10.93 12.75 4.41
C THR A 48 -11.50 12.82 5.82
N LYS A 49 -11.70 11.66 6.48
CA LYS A 49 -12.19 11.59 7.85
C LYS A 49 -11.12 12.04 8.84
N ALA A 50 -9.85 11.70 8.60
CA ALA A 50 -8.72 12.20 9.37
C ALA A 50 -8.59 13.74 9.26
N GLN A 51 -8.70 14.31 8.05
CA GLN A 51 -8.72 15.76 7.84
C GLN A 51 -9.87 16.45 8.55
N LYS A 52 -11.05 15.83 8.60
CA LYS A 52 -12.21 16.35 9.35
C LYS A 52 -11.99 16.36 10.87
N TYR A 53 -11.22 15.42 11.42
CA TYR A 53 -10.87 15.43 12.85
C TYR A 53 -9.81 16.50 13.14
N LEU A 54 -8.83 16.66 12.25
CA LEU A 54 -7.84 17.75 12.34
C LEU A 54 -8.51 19.13 12.31
N SER A 55 -9.49 19.35 11.42
CA SER A 55 -10.21 20.63 11.36
C SER A 55 -11.13 20.90 12.55
N LYS A 56 -11.43 19.87 13.35
CA LYS A 56 -12.17 19.98 14.62
C LYS A 56 -11.25 20.20 15.83
N GLY A 57 -9.94 20.30 15.61
CA GLY A 57 -8.95 20.52 16.68
C GLY A 57 -8.61 19.24 17.46
N CYS A 58 -8.80 18.05 16.89
CA CYS A 58 -8.33 16.82 17.54
C CYS A 58 -6.80 16.70 17.43
N ASP A 59 -6.17 16.31 18.53
CA ASP A 59 -4.73 16.01 18.55
C ASP A 59 -4.42 14.70 17.82
N VAL A 60 -3.38 14.72 16.99
CA VAL A 60 -2.95 13.57 16.19
C VAL A 60 -1.50 13.21 16.53
N PHE A 61 -1.30 11.95 16.87
CA PHE A 61 0.03 11.40 17.19
C PHE A 61 0.46 10.43 16.09
N LEU A 62 1.68 10.63 15.58
CA LEU A 62 2.31 9.69 14.66
C LEU A 62 3.34 8.84 15.43
N ALA A 63 3.03 7.56 15.62
CA ALA A 63 3.98 6.60 16.16
C ALA A 63 4.78 5.97 15.01
N ASN A 64 6.11 6.09 15.04
CA ASN A 64 7.01 5.40 14.12
C ASN A 64 7.81 4.35 14.89
N VAL A 65 7.67 3.07 14.51
CA VAL A 65 8.42 1.97 15.11
C VAL A 65 9.63 1.69 14.21
N THR A 66 10.80 2.15 14.63
CA THR A 66 12.06 1.80 13.97
C THR A 66 12.75 0.72 14.78
N THR A 67 12.78 -0.51 14.26
CA THR A 67 13.66 -1.54 14.80
C THR A 67 15.11 -1.11 14.53
N LYS A 68 15.90 -0.90 15.59
CA LYS A 68 17.35 -0.86 15.42
C LYS A 68 17.77 -2.28 15.10
N GLU A 69 18.05 -2.54 13.83
CA GLU A 69 18.57 -3.84 13.40
C GLU A 69 19.87 -4.11 14.18
N ALA A 70 19.82 -5.10 15.07
CA ALA A 70 21.02 -5.87 15.34
C ALA A 70 21.38 -6.52 13.99
N LYS A 71 22.62 -6.33 13.56
CA LYS A 71 23.17 -7.01 12.39
C LYS A 71 23.07 -8.52 12.62
N ASP A 72 21.98 -9.13 12.19
CA ASP A 72 21.93 -10.56 12.01
C ASP A 72 21.48 -10.89 10.59
N LYS A 73 22.39 -11.58 9.92
CA LYS A 73 22.29 -12.02 8.55
C LYS A 73 21.40 -13.26 8.52
N SER A 74 20.09 -13.11 8.34
CA SER A 74 19.26 -14.15 7.73
C SER A 74 17.93 -13.59 7.22
N GLU A 75 17.80 -13.64 5.90
CA GLU A 75 16.59 -13.53 5.06
C GLU A 75 15.66 -12.33 5.35
N GLY A 76 15.99 -11.21 4.70
CA GLY A 76 15.03 -10.12 4.48
C GLY A 76 13.76 -10.63 3.82
N LYS A 77 12.62 -10.07 4.26
CA LYS A 77 11.29 -10.28 3.67
C LYS A 77 11.38 -10.30 2.15
N ARG A 78 10.99 -11.40 1.53
CA ARG A 78 11.15 -11.62 0.08
C ARG A 78 10.09 -10.77 -0.64
N LEU A 79 10.31 -10.43 -1.91
CA LEU A 79 9.32 -9.76 -2.78
C LEU A 79 7.91 -10.38 -2.67
N ALA A 80 7.88 -11.71 -2.51
CA ALA A 80 6.69 -12.52 -2.35
C ALA A 80 5.85 -12.20 -1.10
N ASP A 81 6.34 -11.38 -0.17
CA ASP A 81 5.60 -10.93 1.01
C ASP A 81 4.73 -9.70 0.71
N VAL A 82 4.94 -9.02 -0.43
CA VAL A 82 4.06 -7.93 -0.90
C VAL A 82 2.82 -8.54 -1.55
N PRO A 83 1.59 -8.29 -1.06
CA PRO A 83 0.38 -8.96 -1.55
C PRO A 83 0.16 -8.88 -3.07
N ILE A 84 0.56 -7.77 -3.71
CA ILE A 84 0.45 -7.59 -5.16
C ILE A 84 1.51 -8.40 -5.91
N VAL A 85 2.75 -8.37 -5.45
CA VAL A 85 3.89 -9.05 -6.09
C VAL A 85 3.77 -10.56 -5.93
N ARG A 86 3.32 -11.03 -4.76
CA ARG A 86 3.04 -12.44 -4.47
C ARG A 86 2.10 -13.08 -5.48
N ASN A 87 1.12 -12.32 -5.95
CA ASN A 87 0.09 -12.82 -6.85
C ASN A 87 0.58 -12.86 -8.32
N PHE A 88 1.70 -12.20 -8.64
CA PHE A 88 2.22 -12.09 -10.00
C PHE A 88 3.77 -12.11 -10.04
N PRO A 89 4.40 -13.19 -9.54
CA PRO A 89 5.87 -13.27 -9.47
C PRO A 89 6.53 -13.25 -10.86
N GLU A 90 5.83 -13.70 -11.89
CA GLU A 90 6.31 -13.70 -13.29
C GLU A 90 6.45 -12.30 -13.90
N VAL A 91 5.81 -11.28 -13.31
CA VAL A 91 5.78 -9.90 -13.83
C VAL A 91 6.92 -9.05 -13.27
N PHE A 92 7.57 -9.50 -12.20
CA PHE A 92 8.63 -8.75 -11.50
C PHE A 92 9.91 -9.59 -11.39
N PRO A 93 10.66 -9.76 -12.48
CA PRO A 93 11.93 -10.46 -12.40
C PRO A 93 12.99 -9.55 -11.77
N GLU A 94 13.52 -10.00 -10.62
CA GLU A 94 14.69 -9.55 -9.85
C GLU A 94 14.84 -8.03 -9.57
N ASP A 95 15.25 -7.69 -8.34
CA ASP A 95 15.52 -6.30 -7.95
C ASP A 95 16.60 -5.69 -8.87
N LEU A 96 16.25 -4.61 -9.58
CA LEU A 96 17.22 -3.85 -10.38
C LEU A 96 18.19 -3.12 -9.43
N PRO A 97 19.52 -3.24 -9.61
CA PRO A 97 20.52 -2.75 -8.65
C PRO A 97 20.74 -1.23 -8.70
N GLY A 98 19.75 -0.46 -9.16
CA GLY A 98 19.94 0.96 -9.45
C GLY A 98 18.73 1.83 -9.11
N ILE A 99 19.02 3.04 -8.66
CA ILE A 99 18.09 4.17 -8.72
C ILE A 99 17.70 4.33 -10.20
N PRO A 100 16.40 4.38 -10.57
CA PRO A 100 16.02 4.70 -11.93
C PRO A 100 16.65 6.07 -12.23
N PRO A 101 17.45 6.17 -13.31
CA PRO A 101 18.16 7.41 -13.61
C PRO A 101 17.18 8.60 -13.56
N ALA A 102 17.63 9.73 -13.00
CA ALA A 102 16.84 10.96 -13.01
C ALA A 102 16.39 11.20 -14.45
N ARG A 103 15.08 11.08 -14.69
CA ARG A 103 14.51 10.91 -16.03
C ARG A 103 14.92 12.10 -16.91
N PRO A 104 15.83 11.95 -17.88
CA PRO A 104 16.14 13.02 -18.83
C PRO A 104 15.06 13.10 -19.93
N VAL A 105 14.12 12.15 -19.93
CA VAL A 105 13.12 11.97 -20.98
C VAL A 105 11.83 12.66 -20.55
N GLU A 106 11.54 13.81 -21.14
CA GLU A 106 10.17 14.28 -21.28
C GLU A 106 9.37 13.17 -21.96
N PHE A 107 8.45 12.53 -21.23
CA PHE A 107 7.58 11.53 -21.83
C PHE A 107 6.27 12.20 -22.23
N GLN A 108 5.97 12.14 -23.51
CA GLN A 108 4.68 12.56 -24.04
C GLN A 108 3.73 11.37 -24.02
N ILE A 109 2.60 11.49 -23.32
CA ILE A 109 1.52 10.50 -23.38
C ILE A 109 0.61 10.88 -24.53
N ASN A 110 0.71 10.16 -25.64
CA ASN A 110 -0.22 10.29 -26.75
C ASN A 110 -1.46 9.44 -26.47
N LEU A 111 -2.59 10.12 -26.24
CA LEU A 111 -3.88 9.46 -26.02
C LEU A 111 -4.47 9.01 -27.36
N ASN A 112 -4.34 7.72 -27.66
CA ASN A 112 -5.05 7.12 -28.79
C ASN A 112 -6.54 7.00 -28.44
N ARG A 113 -7.40 7.63 -29.24
CA ARG A 113 -8.85 7.56 -29.05
C ARG A 113 -9.37 6.25 -29.63
N TYR A 114 -9.75 5.33 -28.75
CA TYR A 114 -10.65 4.25 -29.11
C TYR A 114 -12.06 4.67 -28.71
N PRO A 115 -13.02 4.76 -29.65
CA PRO A 115 -14.40 5.08 -29.31
C PRO A 115 -14.97 3.93 -28.48
N LEU A 116 -15.10 4.15 -27.18
CA LEU A 116 -15.79 3.23 -26.29
C LEU A 116 -17.31 3.49 -26.39
N PRO A 117 -18.14 2.45 -26.53
CA PRO A 117 -19.59 2.60 -26.56
C PRO A 117 -20.11 3.18 -25.24
N ARG A 118 -21.27 3.85 -25.26
CA ARG A 118 -21.90 4.31 -24.02
C ARG A 118 -22.40 3.10 -23.23
N ILE A 119 -22.47 3.27 -21.92
CA ILE A 119 -22.94 2.19 -21.06
C ILE A 119 -24.40 1.83 -21.33
N ASP A 120 -25.23 2.81 -21.72
CA ASP A 120 -26.64 2.60 -22.09
C ASP A 120 -26.75 1.76 -23.37
N ASP A 121 -25.94 2.06 -24.39
CA ASP A 121 -25.91 1.29 -25.65
C ASP A 121 -25.55 -0.18 -25.40
N LEU A 122 -24.66 -0.45 -24.43
CA LEU A 122 -24.30 -1.81 -24.03
C LEU A 122 -25.44 -2.53 -23.30
N PHE A 123 -26.19 -1.84 -22.44
CA PHE A 123 -27.32 -2.43 -21.74
C PHE A 123 -28.52 -2.68 -22.67
N ASP A 124 -28.75 -1.81 -23.65
CA ASP A 124 -29.78 -2.00 -24.67
C ASP A 124 -29.52 -3.27 -25.50
N GLN A 125 -28.25 -3.56 -25.83
CA GLN A 125 -27.87 -4.81 -26.50
C GLN A 125 -28.14 -6.06 -25.66
N LEU A 126 -28.14 -5.93 -24.33
CA LEU A 126 -28.38 -7.03 -23.41
C LEU A 126 -29.87 -7.29 -23.18
N GLN A 127 -30.76 -6.34 -23.52
CA GLN A 127 -32.21 -6.51 -23.39
C GLN A 127 -32.71 -7.73 -24.16
N GLY A 128 -33.65 -8.47 -23.57
CA GLY A 128 -34.19 -9.71 -24.13
C GLY A 128 -33.41 -10.97 -23.79
N SER A 129 -32.21 -10.85 -23.21
CA SER A 129 -31.49 -11.99 -22.64
C SER A 129 -32.05 -12.35 -21.25
N SER A 130 -32.24 -13.64 -20.98
CA SER A 130 -32.74 -14.14 -19.69
C SER A 130 -31.62 -14.64 -18.76
N VAL A 131 -30.43 -14.91 -19.29
CA VAL A 131 -29.29 -15.45 -18.56
C VAL A 131 -28.05 -14.64 -18.93
N TYR A 132 -27.26 -14.27 -17.92
CA TYR A 132 -26.04 -13.50 -18.07
C TYR A 132 -24.87 -14.20 -17.41
N SER A 133 -23.72 -14.15 -18.07
CA SER A 133 -22.45 -14.66 -17.56
C SER A 133 -21.42 -13.54 -17.58
N LYS A 134 -20.65 -13.40 -16.50
CA LYS A 134 -19.58 -12.41 -16.39
C LYS A 134 -18.24 -13.13 -16.37
N ILE A 135 -17.33 -12.69 -17.24
CA ILE A 135 -15.95 -13.16 -17.28
C ILE A 135 -15.08 -12.06 -16.68
N ASP A 136 -14.29 -12.40 -15.65
CA ASP A 136 -13.31 -11.47 -15.08
C ASP A 136 -12.01 -11.54 -15.88
N LEU A 137 -11.62 -10.41 -16.47
CA LEU A 137 -10.39 -10.28 -17.27
C LEU A 137 -9.32 -9.46 -16.54
N ARG A 138 -9.36 -9.42 -15.19
CA ARG A 138 -8.38 -8.67 -14.39
C ARG A 138 -6.92 -9.03 -14.73
N SER A 139 -6.63 -10.31 -14.93
CA SER A 139 -5.28 -10.76 -15.33
C SER A 139 -4.99 -10.56 -16.83
N GLY A 140 -5.98 -10.19 -17.64
CA GLY A 140 -5.84 -9.97 -19.08
C GLY A 140 -4.86 -8.84 -19.42
N TYR A 141 -4.73 -7.84 -18.55
CA TYR A 141 -3.73 -6.78 -18.72
C TYR A 141 -2.29 -7.32 -18.77
N HIS A 142 -2.01 -8.45 -18.13
CA HIS A 142 -0.66 -9.03 -18.05
C HIS A 142 -0.31 -9.86 -19.30
N GLN A 143 -1.29 -10.14 -20.16
CA GLN A 143 -1.08 -10.82 -21.44
C GLN A 143 -0.64 -9.84 -22.54
N LEU A 144 -0.84 -8.53 -22.33
CA LEU A 144 -0.42 -7.48 -23.25
C LEU A 144 1.00 -7.04 -22.92
N ARG A 145 1.93 -7.27 -23.85
CA ARG A 145 3.32 -6.83 -23.69
C ARG A 145 3.44 -5.33 -23.84
N VAL A 146 4.23 -4.72 -22.96
CA VAL A 146 4.65 -3.32 -23.09
C VAL A 146 5.69 -3.24 -24.20
N ARG A 147 5.64 -2.19 -25.03
CA ARG A 147 6.69 -1.96 -26.03
C ARG A 147 8.02 -1.71 -25.33
N GLU A 148 9.12 -2.23 -25.86
CA GLU A 148 10.44 -2.13 -25.21
C GLU A 148 10.86 -0.68 -24.92
N GLU A 149 10.51 0.25 -25.82
CA GLU A 149 10.72 1.70 -25.66
C GLU A 149 9.91 2.34 -24.51
N ASP A 150 8.80 1.71 -24.13
CA ASP A 150 7.88 2.19 -23.10
C ASP A 150 8.07 1.48 -21.75
N ILE A 151 8.79 0.35 -21.71
CA ILE A 151 9.11 -0.39 -20.46
C ILE A 151 9.67 0.55 -19.37
N PRO A 152 10.65 1.44 -19.64
CA PRO A 152 11.17 2.36 -18.62
C PRO A 152 10.12 3.34 -18.08
N LYS A 153 9.06 3.65 -18.85
CA LYS A 153 7.97 4.56 -18.44
C LYS A 153 7.06 3.92 -17.37
N THR A 154 7.05 2.59 -17.27
CA THR A 154 6.24 1.83 -16.31
C THR A 154 6.89 1.66 -14.93
N ALA A 155 8.08 2.23 -14.72
CA ALA A 155 8.85 2.01 -13.51
C ALA A 155 8.20 2.63 -12.26
N PHE A 156 8.14 1.87 -11.17
CA PHE A 156 7.65 2.31 -9.86
C PHE A 156 8.63 1.94 -8.74
N ARG A 157 8.54 2.67 -7.63
CA ARG A 157 9.40 2.49 -6.45
C ARG A 157 8.58 2.00 -5.27
N THR A 158 9.07 0.98 -4.59
CA THR A 158 8.59 0.58 -3.26
C THR A 158 9.69 0.82 -2.24
N HIS A 159 9.41 0.58 -0.97
CA HIS A 159 10.44 0.55 0.08
C HIS A 159 11.42 -0.62 -0.06
N TYR A 160 11.10 -1.61 -0.90
CA TYR A 160 11.94 -2.78 -1.15
C TYR A 160 12.81 -2.65 -2.41
N GLY A 161 12.47 -1.75 -3.34
CA GLY A 161 13.23 -1.65 -4.58
C GLY A 161 12.54 -0.87 -5.68
N HIS A 162 13.11 -0.96 -6.86
CA HIS A 162 12.58 -0.37 -8.09
C HIS A 162 12.18 -1.48 -9.05
N TYR A 163 10.97 -1.38 -9.59
CA TYR A 163 10.39 -2.37 -10.49
C TYR A 163 9.90 -1.70 -11.76
N LYS A 164 9.82 -2.47 -12.84
CA LYS A 164 9.24 -2.09 -14.13
C LYS A 164 8.44 -3.27 -14.67
N PHE A 165 7.45 -3.00 -15.52
CA PHE A 165 6.76 -4.05 -16.25
C PHE A 165 7.64 -4.55 -17.39
N GLN A 166 7.54 -5.85 -17.70
CA GLN A 166 8.22 -6.51 -18.82
C GLN A 166 7.24 -6.86 -19.93
#